data_AF-A0A095C424-F1
#
_entry.id   AF-A0A095C424-F1
#
_cell.length_a   1.000
_cell.length_b   1.000
_cell.length_c   1.000
_cell.angle_alpha   90.00
_cell.angle_beta   90.00
_cell.angle_gamma   90.00
#
_symmetry.space_group_name_H-M   'P 1'
#
loop_
_entity.id
_entity.type
_entity.pdbx_description
1 polymer ?
#
loop_
_entity_poly.entity_id
_entity_poly.type
_entity_poly.pdbx_seq_one_letter_code
_entity_poly.pdbx_strand_id
1 'polypeptide(L)'
;MSNYWVYDFDSLLPFPTPFVQYLTHGLRQNTVLPEELHRSYRVIHGVDYLNHFSSDRSHMQREDGSWIAPPPTYECIRGQSSSSLHTLPFYWDMTSNIVENLSLTGSVYGTVLSESEFFKKFSGV
;
A
#
# COMPACT_ATOMS: atom_id res chain seq x y z
N MET A 1 -22.93 5.72 7.04
CA MET A 1 -22.27 6.04 5.75
C MET A 1 -20.77 6.05 5.99
N SER A 2 -19.96 5.51 5.09
CA SER A 2 -18.50 5.58 5.20
C SER A 2 -18.03 7.04 5.16
N ASN A 3 -17.09 7.39 6.03
CA ASN A 3 -16.42 8.71 6.03
C ASN A 3 -15.03 8.66 5.37
N TYR A 4 -14.73 7.58 4.64
CA TYR A 4 -13.43 7.38 4.01
C TYR A 4 -13.46 7.75 2.53
N TRP A 5 -12.33 8.26 2.04
CA TRP A 5 -12.11 8.69 0.67
C TRP A 5 -10.85 8.03 0.13
N VAL A 6 -10.86 7.72 -1.17
CA VAL A 6 -9.74 7.11 -1.88
C VAL A 6 -9.18 8.13 -2.87
N TYR A 7 -7.86 8.31 -2.82
CA TYR A 7 -7.09 9.15 -3.71
C TYR A 7 -6.22 8.24 -4.57
N ASP A 8 -6.78 7.79 -5.70
CA ASP A 8 -6.08 6.99 -6.69
C ASP A 8 -5.92 7.83 -7.96
N PHE A 9 -4.67 8.17 -8.29
CA PHE A 9 -4.34 9.00 -9.45
C PHE A 9 -4.49 8.25 -10.78
N ASP A 10 -4.57 6.92 -10.77
CA ASP A 10 -4.70 6.08 -11.96
C ASP A 10 -6.15 5.64 -12.22
N SER A 11 -7.10 6.03 -11.36
CA SER A 11 -8.50 5.66 -11.50
C SER A 11 -9.25 6.51 -12.53
N LEU A 12 -10.23 5.90 -13.20
CA LEU A 12 -11.25 6.62 -13.99
C LEU A 12 -12.44 7.10 -13.14
N LEU A 13 -12.46 6.78 -11.85
CA LEU A 13 -13.48 7.24 -10.91
C LEU A 13 -13.25 8.71 -10.51
N PRO A 14 -14.27 9.41 -9.96
CA PRO A 14 -14.09 10.78 -9.47
C PRO A 14 -12.95 10.90 -8.45
N PHE A 15 -12.18 11.98 -8.48
CA PHE A 15 -11.04 12.19 -7.58
C PHE A 15 -11.31 13.32 -6.56
N PRO A 16 -11.32 13.05 -5.23
CA PRO A 16 -11.26 11.73 -4.60
C PRO A 16 -12.58 10.95 -4.74
N THR A 17 -12.52 9.62 -4.64
CA THR A 17 -13.70 8.76 -4.69
C THR A 17 -14.16 8.39 -3.27
N PRO A 18 -15.45 8.48 -2.91
CA PRO A 18 -15.95 7.90 -1.67
C PRO A 18 -15.61 6.40 -1.60
N PHE A 19 -15.15 5.91 -0.45
CA PHE A 19 -14.66 4.53 -0.33
C PHE A 19 -15.69 3.48 -0.80
N VAL A 20 -16.97 3.66 -0.48
CA VAL A 20 -18.03 2.74 -0.93
C VAL A 20 -18.12 2.68 -2.46
N GLN A 21 -17.97 3.80 -3.14
CA GLN A 21 -17.99 3.83 -4.61
C GLN A 21 -16.73 3.17 -5.20
N TYR A 22 -15.56 3.45 -4.60
CA TYR A 22 -14.29 2.84 -5.02
C TYR A 22 -14.27 1.32 -4.77
N LEU A 23 -14.82 0.89 -3.64
CA LEU A 23 -15.04 -0.51 -3.30
C LEU A 23 -15.89 -1.22 -4.36
N THR A 24 -17.00 -0.62 -4.78
CA THR A 24 -17.92 -1.25 -5.75
C THR A 24 -17.34 -1.31 -7.16
N HIS A 25 -16.60 -0.29 -7.60
CA HIS A 25 -16.21 -0.15 -9.02
C HIS A 25 -14.71 -0.34 -9.28
N GLY A 26 -13.85 0.11 -8.35
CA GLY A 26 -12.40 0.01 -8.47
C GLY A 26 -11.87 -1.33 -7.93
N LEU A 27 -12.18 -1.64 -6.66
CA LEU A 27 -11.76 -2.90 -6.05
C LEU A 27 -12.65 -4.05 -6.51
N ARG A 28 -13.96 -4.05 -6.25
CA ARG A 28 -14.84 -5.23 -6.37
C ARG A 28 -14.46 -6.35 -5.40
N GLN A 29 -15.34 -7.33 -5.22
CA GLN A 29 -15.11 -8.48 -4.34
C GLN A 29 -14.17 -9.52 -4.97
N ASN A 30 -13.36 -10.19 -4.17
CA ASN A 30 -12.44 -11.25 -4.59
C ASN A 30 -13.18 -12.43 -5.23
N THR A 31 -14.45 -12.65 -4.87
CA THR A 31 -15.32 -13.69 -5.45
C THR A 31 -15.50 -13.60 -6.97
N VAL A 32 -15.16 -12.47 -7.60
CA VAL A 32 -15.20 -12.31 -9.06
C VAL A 32 -13.87 -12.67 -9.74
N LEU A 33 -12.84 -13.03 -8.97
CA LEU A 33 -11.48 -13.34 -9.41
C LEU A 33 -11.14 -14.81 -9.13
N PRO A 34 -10.17 -15.40 -9.87
CA PRO A 34 -9.46 -16.61 -9.46
C PRO A 34 -8.76 -16.43 -8.11
N GLU A 35 -8.57 -17.53 -7.38
CA GLU A 35 -8.01 -17.53 -6.02
C GLU A 35 -6.59 -16.96 -5.98
N GLU A 36 -5.76 -17.25 -6.99
CA GLU A 36 -4.41 -16.73 -7.14
C GLU A 36 -4.34 -15.21 -7.37
N LEU A 37 -5.47 -14.58 -7.72
CA LEU A 37 -5.61 -13.13 -7.90
C LEU A 37 -6.37 -12.47 -6.74
N HIS A 38 -6.70 -13.21 -5.68
CA HIS A 38 -7.31 -12.63 -4.49
C HIS A 38 -6.39 -11.56 -3.89
N ARG A 39 -6.98 -10.39 -3.61
CA ARG A 39 -6.23 -9.24 -3.10
C ARG A 39 -6.23 -9.22 -1.58
N SER A 40 -5.10 -8.74 -1.06
CA SER A 40 -4.86 -8.40 0.34
C SER A 40 -4.49 -6.93 0.45
N TYR A 41 -4.70 -6.33 1.62
CA TYR A 41 -4.58 -4.89 1.81
C TYR A 41 -3.67 -4.57 2.99
N ARG A 42 -2.49 -4.01 2.74
CA ARG A 42 -1.65 -3.44 3.80
C ARG A 42 -2.10 -2.02 4.13
N VAL A 43 -2.48 -1.80 5.38
CA VAL A 43 -2.94 -0.51 5.90
C VAL A 43 -1.90 0.09 6.82
N ILE A 44 -1.41 1.27 6.46
CA ILE A 44 -0.28 1.95 7.12
C ILE A 44 -0.74 3.36 7.50
N HIS A 45 -0.36 3.81 8.69
CA HIS A 45 -0.63 5.18 9.08
C HIS A 45 0.24 6.13 8.23
N GLY A 46 -0.33 7.24 7.75
CA GLY A 46 0.36 8.14 6.84
C GLY A 46 1.68 8.70 7.40
N VAL A 47 1.71 8.96 8.71
CA VAL A 47 2.94 9.41 9.41
C VAL A 47 4.03 8.33 9.36
N ASP A 48 3.66 7.06 9.54
CA ASP A 48 4.63 5.97 9.52
C ASP A 48 5.15 5.72 8.10
N TYR A 49 4.26 5.84 7.10
CA TYR A 49 4.66 5.80 5.69
C TYR A 49 5.70 6.88 5.37
N LEU A 50 5.44 8.14 5.74
CA LEU A 50 6.38 9.25 5.50
C LEU A 50 7.71 9.07 6.23
N ASN A 51 7.67 8.54 7.47
CA ASN A 51 8.87 8.41 8.30
C ASN A 51 9.74 7.22 7.93
N HIS A 52 9.17 6.10 7.46
CA HIS A 52 9.89 4.84 7.30
C HIS A 52 10.07 4.38 5.85
N PHE A 53 9.29 4.93 4.90
CA PHE A 53 9.39 4.54 3.49
C PHE A 53 10.68 5.05 2.86
N SER A 54 11.42 4.15 2.22
CA SER A 54 12.56 4.47 1.36
C SER A 54 12.57 3.59 0.13
N SER A 55 12.93 4.17 -1.00
CA SER A 55 13.12 3.45 -2.26
C SER A 55 14.26 4.06 -3.05
N ASP A 56 15.35 3.30 -3.19
CA ASP A 56 16.46 3.58 -4.11
C ASP A 56 16.11 3.35 -5.59
N ARG A 57 14.87 2.91 -5.88
CA ARG A 57 14.33 2.62 -7.22
C ARG A 57 15.00 1.47 -7.97
N SER A 58 15.91 0.72 -7.35
CA SER A 58 16.62 -0.40 -7.98
C SER A 58 15.69 -1.45 -8.60
N HIS A 59 14.52 -1.68 -8.01
CA HIS A 59 13.48 -2.59 -8.56
C HIS A 59 12.94 -2.19 -9.95
N MET A 60 13.14 -0.94 -10.38
CA MET A 60 12.75 -0.45 -11.71
C MET A 60 13.91 -0.48 -12.72
N GLN A 61 15.09 -0.95 -12.32
CA GLN A 61 16.24 -1.12 -13.20
C GLN A 61 16.27 -2.54 -13.75
N ARG A 62 16.58 -2.67 -15.04
CA ARG A 62 16.88 -3.94 -15.69
C ARG A 62 18.30 -4.37 -15.38
N GLU A 63 18.62 -5.63 -15.65
CA GLU A 63 19.97 -6.18 -15.46
C GLU A 63 21.04 -5.44 -16.29
N ASP A 64 20.66 -4.87 -17.44
CA ASP A 64 21.54 -4.06 -18.29
C ASP A 64 21.72 -2.60 -17.81
N GLY A 65 21.09 -2.23 -16.69
CA GLY A 65 21.14 -0.88 -16.11
C GLY A 65 20.14 0.12 -16.72
N SER A 66 19.37 -0.28 -17.74
CA SER A 66 18.31 0.57 -18.29
C SER A 66 17.06 0.56 -17.39
N TRP A 67 16.24 1.61 -17.51
CA TRP A 67 15.02 1.74 -16.70
C TRP A 67 13.81 1.09 -17.38
N ILE A 68 12.97 0.41 -16.59
CA ILE A 68 11.68 -0.13 -17.05
C ILE A 68 10.74 1.01 -17.49
N ALA A 69 10.74 2.11 -16.71
CA ALA A 69 10.08 3.37 -17.01
C ALA A 69 10.94 4.53 -16.49
N PRO A 70 10.86 5.74 -17.08
CA PRO A 70 11.65 6.88 -16.61
C PRO A 70 11.41 7.14 -15.12
N PRO A 71 12.48 7.21 -14.29
CA PRO A 71 12.31 7.49 -12.87
C PRO A 71 11.84 8.94 -12.68
N PRO A 72 11.15 9.25 -11.57
CA PRO A 72 10.83 10.63 -11.23
C PRO A 72 12.08 11.52 -11.14
N THR A 73 11.96 12.79 -11.50
CA THR A 73 13.10 13.73 -11.58
C THR A 73 13.62 14.20 -10.22
N TYR A 74 12.85 14.02 -9.15
CA TYR A 74 13.30 14.30 -7.79
C TYR A 74 14.16 13.15 -7.25
N GLU A 75 14.92 13.41 -6.18
CA GLU A 75 15.79 12.42 -5.54
C GLU A 75 15.03 11.19 -5.00
N CYS A 76 15.73 10.08 -4.79
CA CYS A 76 15.13 8.90 -4.17
C CYS A 76 14.53 9.25 -2.80
N ILE A 77 13.31 8.75 -2.53
CA ILE A 77 12.62 9.02 -1.26
C ILE A 77 13.35 8.26 -0.16
N ARG A 78 13.66 8.96 0.93
CA ARG A 78 14.22 8.38 2.14
C ARG A 78 13.55 8.97 3.37
N GLY A 79 12.74 8.17 4.04
CA GLY A 79 12.14 8.53 5.33
C GLY A 79 13.21 8.74 6.41
N GLN A 80 12.99 9.71 7.29
CA GLN A 80 13.93 10.08 8.34
C GLN A 80 14.27 8.92 9.30
N SER A 81 13.30 8.03 9.52
CA SER A 81 13.39 6.87 10.41
C SER A 81 13.50 5.55 9.65
N SER A 82 13.87 5.60 8.37
CA SER A 82 13.98 4.38 7.55
C SER A 82 15.18 3.53 7.94
N SER A 83 15.00 2.20 7.97
CA SER A 83 16.04 1.25 8.38
C SER A 83 17.09 0.97 7.29
N SER A 84 16.80 1.28 6.02
CA SER A 84 17.72 1.07 4.89
C SER A 84 17.43 2.08 3.75
N LEU A 85 18.21 2.00 2.66
CA LEU A 85 17.94 2.78 1.44
C LEU A 85 16.73 2.26 0.66
N HIS A 86 16.30 1.03 0.93
CA HIS A 86 15.24 0.35 0.18
C HIS A 86 14.40 -0.51 1.12
N THR A 87 13.28 0.04 1.58
CA THR A 87 12.32 -0.62 2.48
C THR A 87 11.05 -1.09 1.78
N LEU A 88 10.90 -0.79 0.48
CA LEU A 88 9.76 -1.15 -0.37
C LEU A 88 9.29 -2.63 -0.24
N PRO A 89 10.17 -3.65 -0.09
CA PRO A 89 9.72 -5.04 0.06
C PRO A 89 8.79 -5.25 1.27
N PHE A 90 8.98 -4.49 2.37
CA PHE A 90 8.09 -4.56 3.54
C PHE A 90 6.67 -4.05 3.27
N TYR A 91 6.50 -3.22 2.23
CA TYR A 91 5.22 -2.67 1.82
C TYR A 91 4.49 -3.59 0.84
N TRP A 92 5.23 -4.36 0.05
CA TRP A 92 4.67 -5.34 -0.91
C TRP A 92 4.42 -6.72 -0.31
N ASP A 93 5.14 -7.07 0.76
CA ASP A 93 4.89 -8.31 1.46
C ASP A 93 3.49 -8.30 2.09
N MET A 94 2.63 -9.22 1.64
CA MET A 94 1.28 -9.42 2.15
C MET A 94 1.17 -10.67 3.04
N THR A 95 2.29 -11.34 3.36
CA THR A 95 2.32 -12.58 4.14
C THR A 95 2.59 -12.33 5.62
N SER A 96 3.35 -11.29 5.96
CA SER A 96 3.79 -11.02 7.33
C SER A 96 3.30 -9.67 7.84
N ASN A 97 2.67 -9.68 9.02
CA ASN A 97 2.65 -8.49 9.87
C ASN A 97 4.02 -8.44 10.55
N ILE A 98 4.94 -7.60 10.07
CA ILE A 98 6.31 -7.51 10.59
C ILE A 98 6.25 -6.98 12.02
N VAL A 99 6.26 -7.86 13.02
CA VAL A 99 6.32 -7.48 14.43
C VAL A 99 7.80 -7.37 14.81
N GLU A 100 8.38 -6.19 14.68
CA GLU A 100 9.65 -5.92 15.36
C GLU A 100 9.36 -5.66 16.85
N ASN A 101 9.85 -6.56 17.71
CA ASN A 101 9.98 -6.49 19.18
C ASN A 101 8.91 -5.69 19.97
N LEU A 102 7.91 -6.43 20.47
CA LEU A 102 7.12 -6.22 21.70
C LEU A 102 7.21 -4.83 22.40
N SER A 103 6.37 -3.88 21.98
CA SER A 103 5.73 -2.92 22.88
C SER A 103 4.52 -2.23 22.21
N LEU A 104 3.32 -2.78 22.47
CA LEU A 104 2.00 -2.13 22.44
C LEU A 104 1.55 -1.29 21.23
N THR A 105 2.30 -1.24 20.12
CA THR A 105 1.94 -0.53 18.89
C THR A 105 2.36 -1.39 17.69
N GLY A 106 1.54 -1.41 16.63
CA GLY A 106 1.75 -2.28 15.46
C GLY A 106 3.04 -2.00 14.70
N SER A 107 3.34 -2.83 13.70
CA SER A 107 4.45 -2.61 12.75
C SER A 107 4.42 -1.19 12.19
N VAL A 108 5.58 -0.53 12.07
CA VAL A 108 5.72 0.75 11.34
C VAL A 108 5.37 0.61 9.85
N TYR A 109 5.34 -0.63 9.34
CA TYR A 109 4.90 -0.96 8.00
C TYR A 109 3.40 -1.33 7.94
N GLY A 110 2.67 -1.07 9.03
CA GLY A 110 1.22 -1.28 9.11
C GLY A 110 0.79 -2.74 9.24
N THR A 111 -0.48 -2.99 8.92
CA THR A 111 -1.13 -4.30 9.09
C THR A 111 -1.70 -4.78 7.77
N VAL A 112 -1.45 -6.03 7.42
CA VAL A 112 -2.12 -6.72 6.31
C VAL A 112 -3.50 -7.17 6.78
N LEU A 113 -4.52 -6.76 6.03
CA LEU A 113 -5.91 -7.13 6.22
C LEU A 113 -6.36 -8.01 5.05
N SER A 114 -7.16 -9.02 5.38
CA SER A 114 -7.99 -9.72 4.40
C SER A 114 -9.02 -8.77 3.78
N GLU A 115 -9.64 -9.19 2.67
CA GLU A 115 -10.72 -8.43 2.04
C GLU A 115 -11.85 -8.08 3.01
N SER A 116 -12.31 -9.07 3.79
CA SER A 116 -13.43 -8.87 4.72
C SER A 116 -13.08 -7.88 5.82
N GLU A 117 -11.86 -7.96 6.37
CA GLU A 117 -11.37 -7.02 7.40
C GLU A 117 -11.22 -5.61 6.84
N PHE A 118 -10.63 -5.46 5.64
CA PHE A 118 -10.45 -4.17 4.99
C PHE A 118 -11.80 -3.51 4.67
N PHE A 119 -12.74 -4.27 4.09
CA PHE A 119 -14.07 -3.75 3.74
C PHE A 119 -14.86 -3.38 4.99
N LYS A 120 -14.87 -4.22 6.03
CA LYS A 120 -15.52 -3.90 7.31
C LYS A 120 -14.95 -2.63 7.93
N LYS A 121 -13.63 -2.45 7.91
CA LYS A 121 -12.96 -1.28 8.51
C LYS A 121 -13.34 0.04 7.83
N PHE A 122 -13.45 0.05 6.49
CA PHE A 122 -13.55 1.29 5.73
C PHE A 122 -14.90 1.54 5.05
N SER A 123 -15.76 0.53 4.90
CA SER A 123 -17.11 0.72 4.32
C SER A 123 -18.13 1.28 5.33
N GLY A 124 -17.81 1.25 6.63
CA GLY A 124 -18.72 1.71 7.69
C GLY A 124 -19.95 0.81 7.88
N VAL A 125 -19.82 -0.47 7.52
CA VAL A 125 -20.81 -1.55 7.68
C VAL A 125 -20.18 -2.74 8.40
#